data_AF-A0A934PNE2-F1
#
_entry.id   AF-A0A934PNE2-F1
#
_cell.length_a   1.000
_cell.length_b   1.000
_cell.length_c   1.000
_cell.angle_alpha   90.00
_cell.angle_beta   90.00
_cell.angle_gamma   90.00
#
_symmetry.space_group_name_H-M   'P 1'
#
loop_
_entity.id
_entity.type
_entity.pdbx_description
1 polymer ?
#
loop_
_entity_poly.entity_id
_entity_poly.type
_entity_poly.pdbx_seq_one_letter_code
_entity_poly.pdbx_strand_id
1 'polypeptide(L)'
;MIYLEPTGGLANRIRVIASGIWLKQKLNTGLTVVWNENYELRCPYHELFEPIEDIIMITKPPKFNYITRSQQHTFSGKVKAWIKNTSLGVNYCLTDEDYEKVDFTRSLKNTRTSILKLANALQPIIPTISFLNLFQ
;
A
#
# COMPACT_ATOMS: atom_id res chain seq x y z
N MET A 1 0.53 3.03 16.38
CA MET A 1 0.62 1.60 16.01
C MET A 1 -0.04 1.42 14.66
N ILE A 2 0.57 0.67 13.75
CA ILE A 2 0.02 0.33 12.43
C ILE A 2 -0.39 -1.14 12.44
N TYR A 3 -1.61 -1.42 11.98
CA TYR A 3 -2.04 -2.78 11.63
C TYR A 3 -2.12 -2.89 10.11
N LEU A 4 -1.41 -3.86 9.55
CA LEU A 4 -1.27 -4.04 8.11
C LEU A 4 -1.82 -5.41 7.71
N GLU A 5 -2.88 -5.44 6.92
CA GLU A 5 -3.48 -6.68 6.41
C GLU A 5 -3.15 -6.84 4.92
N PRO A 6 -2.03 -7.50 4.58
CA PRO A 6 -1.68 -7.76 3.19
C PRO A 6 -2.57 -8.85 2.58
N THR A 7 -3.18 -8.55 1.43
CA THR A 7 -3.99 -9.47 0.61
C THR A 7 -3.18 -9.99 -0.60
N GLY A 8 -3.71 -10.93 -1.39
CA GLY A 8 -3.01 -11.45 -2.58
C GLY A 8 -2.11 -12.66 -2.31
N GLY A 9 -1.37 -13.08 -3.34
CA GLY A 9 -0.30 -14.08 -3.24
C GLY A 9 0.96 -13.58 -2.53
N LEU A 10 1.94 -14.48 -2.33
CA LEU A 10 3.16 -14.23 -1.57
C LEU A 10 3.89 -12.92 -1.94
N ALA A 11 4.16 -12.71 -3.22
CA ALA A 11 4.90 -11.53 -3.69
C ALA A 11 4.18 -10.20 -3.34
N ASN A 12 2.86 -10.16 -3.44
CA ASN A 12 2.09 -8.97 -3.07
C ASN A 12 2.24 -8.69 -1.58
N ARG A 13 2.15 -9.74 -0.76
CA ARG A 13 2.23 -9.60 0.70
C ARG A 13 3.58 -9.10 1.17
N ILE A 14 4.67 -9.62 0.60
CA ILE A 14 6.03 -9.14 0.92
C ILE A 14 6.22 -7.68 0.51
N ARG A 15 5.72 -7.27 -0.65
CA ARG A 15 5.75 -5.86 -1.09
C ARG A 15 4.98 -4.94 -0.13
N VAL A 16 3.83 -5.38 0.34
CA VAL A 16 3.02 -4.62 1.31
C VAL A 16 3.74 -4.55 2.66
N ILE A 17 4.30 -5.65 3.16
CA ILE A 17 5.10 -5.67 4.41
C ILE A 17 6.30 -4.73 4.32
N ALA A 18 7.04 -4.73 3.20
CA ALA A 18 8.16 -3.81 2.98
C ALA A 18 7.72 -2.33 3.06
N SER A 19 6.60 -2.00 2.42
CA SER A 19 5.99 -0.66 2.52
C SER A 19 5.57 -0.32 3.96
N GLY A 20 5.04 -1.30 4.69
CA GLY A 20 4.68 -1.19 6.10
C GLY A 20 5.86 -0.90 7.01
N ILE A 21 6.99 -1.57 6.79
CA ILE A 21 8.25 -1.36 7.54
C ILE A 21 8.74 0.07 7.31
N TRP A 22 8.76 0.53 6.05
CA TRP A 22 9.12 1.90 5.73
C TRP A 22 8.19 2.90 6.43
N LEU A 23 6.87 2.67 6.40
CA LEU A 23 5.89 3.55 7.01
C LEU A 23 6.03 3.59 8.54
N LYS A 24 6.26 2.44 9.17
CA LYS A 24 6.55 2.28 10.59
C LYS A 24 7.72 3.18 11.02
N GLN A 25 8.83 3.12 10.28
CA GLN A 25 10.02 3.92 10.54
C GLN A 25 9.74 5.41 10.36
N LYS A 26 9.02 5.79 9.30
CA LYS A 26 8.67 7.21 9.05
C LYS A 26 7.76 7.81 10.10
N LEU A 27 6.84 7.03 10.65
CA LEU A 27 5.91 7.49 11.68
C LEU A 27 6.40 7.23 13.11
N ASN A 28 7.60 6.65 13.27
CA ASN A 28 8.18 6.25 14.56
C ASN A 28 7.17 5.52 15.46
N THR A 29 6.56 4.46 14.94
CA THR A 29 5.49 3.71 15.64
C THR A 29 5.68 2.21 15.52
N GLY A 30 4.85 1.39 16.17
CA GLY A 30 4.89 -0.07 16.03
C GLY A 30 4.19 -0.57 14.77
N LEU A 31 4.55 -1.78 14.31
CA LEU A 31 3.90 -2.47 13.19
C LEU A 31 3.43 -3.86 13.61
N THR A 32 2.19 -4.17 13.32
CA THR A 32 1.60 -5.50 13.43
C THR A 32 1.05 -5.91 12.07
N VAL A 33 1.52 -7.05 11.55
CA VAL A 33 1.07 -7.61 10.28
C VAL A 33 0.03 -8.68 10.55
N VAL A 34 -1.13 -8.54 9.91
CA VAL A 34 -2.24 -9.48 9.96
C VAL A 34 -2.07 -10.48 8.83
N TRP A 35 -1.48 -11.64 9.13
CA TRP A 35 -1.25 -12.71 8.17
C TRP A 35 -2.41 -13.69 8.16
N ASN A 36 -3.28 -13.58 7.15
CA ASN A 36 -4.37 -14.52 6.95
C ASN A 36 -4.05 -15.49 5.80
N GLU A 37 -4.18 -16.78 6.09
CA GLU A 37 -4.23 -17.82 5.07
C GLU A 37 -5.51 -17.69 4.25
N ASN A 38 -5.38 -17.66 2.94
CA ASN A 38 -6.51 -17.57 2.02
C ASN A 38 -6.29 -18.47 0.80
N TYR A 39 -7.22 -18.45 -0.15
CA TYR A 39 -7.10 -19.29 -1.34
C TYR A 39 -5.88 -18.94 -2.22
N GLU A 40 -5.33 -17.74 -2.10
CA GLU A 40 -4.17 -17.27 -2.85
C GLU A 40 -2.84 -17.67 -2.20
N LEU A 41 -2.84 -17.81 -0.87
CA LEU A 41 -1.71 -18.25 -0.07
C LEU A 41 -2.19 -19.04 1.15
N ARG A 42 -2.21 -20.37 1.01
CA ARG A 42 -2.61 -21.34 2.05
C ARG A 42 -1.42 -21.80 2.87
N CYS A 43 -0.62 -20.86 3.36
CA CYS A 43 0.59 -21.18 4.08
C CYS A 43 0.79 -20.18 5.23
N PRO A 44 1.03 -20.66 6.46
CA PRO A 44 1.30 -19.77 7.58
C PRO A 44 2.68 -19.11 7.43
N TYR A 45 2.83 -17.91 7.99
CA TYR A 45 4.05 -17.11 7.83
C TYR A 45 5.34 -17.85 8.24
N HIS A 46 5.30 -18.57 9.37
CA HIS A 46 6.46 -19.22 9.97
C HIS A 46 7.01 -20.42 9.19
N GLU A 47 6.25 -20.95 8.22
CA GLU A 47 6.74 -21.98 7.30
C GLU A 47 7.56 -21.38 6.15
N LEU A 48 7.39 -20.10 5.86
CA LEU A 48 8.04 -19.41 4.74
C LEU A 48 9.21 -18.54 5.19
N PHE A 49 9.12 -17.96 6.39
CA PHE A 49 10.05 -16.93 6.85
C PHE A 49 10.38 -17.05 8.32
N GLU A 50 11.56 -16.57 8.66
CA GLU A 50 11.96 -16.30 10.04
C GLU A 50 11.24 -15.04 10.57
N PRO A 51 11.07 -14.92 11.90
CA PRO A 51 10.54 -13.70 12.51
C PRO A 51 11.36 -12.47 12.14
N ILE A 52 10.68 -11.36 11.86
CA ILE A 52 11.33 -10.06 11.64
C ILE A 52 11.33 -9.30 12.97
N GLU A 53 12.51 -8.82 13.37
CA GLU A 53 12.68 -8.01 14.58
C GLU A 53 11.74 -6.79 14.60
N ASP A 54 11.17 -6.50 15.77
CA ASP A 54 10.20 -5.43 16.00
C ASP A 54 8.94 -5.44 15.12
N ILE A 55 8.57 -6.59 14.53
CA ILE A 55 7.31 -6.77 13.82
C ILE A 55 6.53 -7.92 14.45
N ILE A 56 5.27 -7.65 14.78
CA ILE A 56 4.38 -8.66 15.34
C ILE A 56 3.55 -9.27 14.21
N MET A 57 3.58 -10.60 14.07
CA MET A 57 2.74 -11.35 13.14
C MET A 57 1.52 -11.92 13.90
N ILE A 58 0.31 -11.62 13.45
CA ILE A 58 -0.93 -12.13 14.06
C ILE A 58 -1.91 -12.64 13.01
N THR A 59 -2.84 -13.50 13.42
CA THR A 59 -4.07 -13.78 12.66
C THR A 59 -5.09 -12.66 12.87
N LYS A 60 -6.00 -12.43 11.91
CA LYS A 60 -6.98 -11.35 12.00
C LYS A 60 -7.85 -11.44 13.27
N PRO A 61 -7.76 -10.44 14.18
CA PRO A 61 -8.66 -10.36 15.31
C PRO A 61 -10.12 -10.19 14.82
N PRO A 62 -11.11 -10.89 15.41
CA PRO A 62 -12.51 -10.78 14.99
C PRO A 62 -13.06 -9.36 14.96
N LYS A 63 -12.61 -8.49 15.89
CA LYS A 63 -13.01 -7.08 15.92
C LYS A 63 -12.68 -6.32 14.63
N PHE A 64 -11.64 -6.72 13.90
CA PHE A 64 -11.23 -6.04 12.67
C PHE A 64 -12.20 -6.29 11.51
N ASN A 65 -13.03 -7.33 11.58
CA ASN A 65 -14.10 -7.57 10.59
C ASN A 65 -15.18 -6.48 10.61
N TYR A 66 -15.26 -5.70 11.68
CA TYR A 66 -16.24 -4.63 11.84
C TYR A 66 -15.66 -3.25 11.57
N ILE A 67 -14.36 -3.11 11.34
CA ILE A 67 -13.76 -1.82 10.98
C ILE A 67 -14.35 -1.34 9.65
N THR A 68 -14.50 -0.04 9.51
CA THR A 68 -15.02 0.58 8.29
C THR A 68 -14.01 1.60 7.80
N ARG A 69 -13.79 1.72 6.48
CA ARG A 69 -12.86 2.73 5.96
C ARG A 69 -13.19 4.12 6.51
N SER A 70 -12.16 4.90 6.85
CA SER A 70 -12.35 6.24 7.42
C SER A 70 -12.80 7.25 6.37
N GLN A 71 -12.27 7.15 5.16
CA GLN A 71 -12.57 8.10 4.09
C GLN A 71 -13.88 7.72 3.38
N GLN A 72 -15.00 8.28 3.82
CA GLN A 72 -16.30 8.09 3.18
C GLN A 72 -16.64 9.23 2.20
N HIS A 73 -17.56 8.98 1.25
CA HIS A 73 -17.99 10.00 0.29
C HIS A 73 -18.87 11.09 0.95
N THR A 74 -19.72 10.71 1.91
CA THR A 74 -20.64 11.62 2.60
C THR A 74 -20.11 12.02 3.99
N PHE A 75 -20.44 13.24 4.44
CA PHE A 75 -20.07 13.72 5.77
C PHE A 75 -20.66 12.85 6.89
N SER A 76 -21.95 12.52 6.80
CA SER A 76 -22.61 11.62 7.76
C SER A 76 -21.98 10.22 7.77
N GLY A 77 -21.51 9.73 6.63
CA GLY A 77 -20.73 8.49 6.53
C GLY A 77 -19.41 8.57 7.28
N LYS A 78 -18.66 9.67 7.13
CA LYS A 78 -17.39 9.89 7.85
C LYS A 78 -17.58 9.90 9.36
N VAL A 79 -18.60 10.61 9.85
CA VAL A 79 -18.91 10.66 11.29
C VAL A 79 -19.28 9.26 11.82
N LYS A 80 -20.14 8.52 11.12
CA LYS A 80 -20.50 7.14 11.50
C LYS A 80 -19.28 6.22 11.54
N ALA A 81 -18.44 6.26 10.51
CA ALA A 81 -17.21 5.46 10.46
C ALA A 81 -16.24 5.84 11.58
N TRP A 82 -16.08 7.13 11.86
CA TRP A 82 -15.23 7.61 12.95
C TRP A 82 -15.69 7.09 14.31
N ILE A 83 -16.98 7.19 14.64
CA ILE A 83 -17.53 6.68 15.91
C ILE A 83 -17.30 5.17 16.01
N LYS A 84 -17.64 4.43 14.95
CA LYS A 84 -17.52 2.97 14.90
C LYS A 84 -16.07 2.50 15.04
N ASN A 85 -15.14 3.13 14.34
CA ASN A 85 -13.73 2.74 14.41
C ASN A 85 -13.11 3.12 15.76
N THR A 86 -13.48 4.29 16.30
CA THR A 86 -13.00 4.76 17.60
C THR A 86 -13.41 3.80 18.72
N SER A 87 -14.64 3.26 18.70
CA SER A 87 -15.07 2.26 19.69
C SER A 87 -14.31 0.93 19.57
N LEU A 88 -13.72 0.64 18.42
CA LEU A 88 -12.87 -0.53 18.16
C LEU A 88 -11.36 -0.25 18.42
N GLY A 89 -11.02 0.95 18.87
CA GLY A 89 -9.64 1.38 19.13
C GLY A 89 -8.84 1.69 17.85
N VAL A 90 -9.52 2.05 16.76
CA VAL A 90 -8.90 2.38 15.47
C VAL A 90 -9.17 3.83 15.14
N ASN A 91 -8.12 4.65 15.11
CA ASN A 91 -8.24 6.07 14.80
C ASN A 91 -8.49 6.31 13.30
N TYR A 92 -7.88 5.48 12.45
CA TYR A 92 -7.94 5.64 11.01
C TYR A 92 -7.80 4.29 10.30
N CYS A 93 -8.63 4.04 9.29
CA CYS A 93 -8.60 2.85 8.46
C CYS A 93 -8.52 3.25 6.99
N LEU A 94 -7.47 2.75 6.34
CA LEU A 94 -7.25 2.83 4.89
C LEU A 94 -7.55 1.48 4.26
N THR A 95 -8.18 1.50 3.09
CA THR A 95 -8.42 0.31 2.27
C THR A 95 -8.00 0.56 0.82
N ASP A 96 -7.98 -0.47 -0.01
CA ASP A 96 -7.54 -0.35 -1.42
C ASP A 96 -8.41 0.64 -2.21
N GLU A 97 -9.69 0.80 -1.85
CA GLU A 97 -10.60 1.77 -2.46
C GLU A 97 -10.22 3.23 -2.20
N ASP A 98 -9.36 3.49 -1.21
CA ASP A 98 -8.81 4.83 -0.97
C ASP A 98 -7.67 5.15 -1.95
N TYR A 99 -7.05 4.12 -2.55
CA TYR A 99 -5.95 4.28 -3.50
C TYR A 99 -6.42 4.56 -4.94
N GLU A 100 -7.59 4.06 -5.35
CA GLU A 100 -8.15 4.32 -6.69
C GLU A 100 -8.36 5.82 -7.01
N LYS A 101 -8.29 6.69 -6.00
CA LYS A 101 -8.40 8.14 -6.16
C LYS A 101 -7.07 8.85 -6.39
N VAL A 102 -5.95 8.16 -6.26
CA VAL A 102 -4.63 8.67 -6.63
C VAL A 102 -4.44 8.37 -8.12
N ASP A 103 -4.61 9.40 -8.95
CA ASP A 103 -4.59 9.35 -10.41
C ASP A 103 -3.21 8.87 -10.94
N PHE A 104 -2.98 7.56 -10.88
CA PHE A 104 -1.75 6.90 -11.34
C PHE A 104 -1.52 7.17 -12.83
N THR A 105 -2.61 7.25 -13.60
CA THR A 105 -2.64 7.71 -14.99
C THR A 105 -2.06 9.10 -15.16
N ARG A 106 -2.40 10.05 -14.29
CA ARG A 106 -1.83 11.41 -14.31
C ARG A 106 -0.35 11.41 -13.92
N SER A 107 0.05 10.59 -12.96
CA SER A 107 1.46 10.45 -12.59
C SER A 107 2.29 9.88 -13.76
N LEU A 108 1.83 8.82 -14.42
CA LEU A 108 2.50 8.24 -15.59
C LEU A 108 2.54 9.20 -16.78
N LYS A 109 1.43 9.92 -17.05
CA LYS A 109 1.38 10.95 -18.09
C LYS A 109 2.42 12.05 -17.83
N ASN A 110 2.49 12.55 -16.60
CA ASN A 110 3.43 13.61 -16.23
C ASN A 110 4.89 13.15 -16.34
N THR A 111 5.20 11.92 -15.92
CA THR A 111 6.54 11.33 -16.07
C THR A 111 6.92 11.18 -17.55
N ARG A 112 6.01 10.65 -18.38
CA ARG A 112 6.23 10.51 -19.82
C ARG A 112 6.46 11.87 -20.49
N THR A 113 5.65 12.88 -20.16
CA THR A 113 5.84 14.24 -20.68
C THR A 113 7.17 14.84 -20.24
N SER A 114 7.60 14.58 -19.00
CA SER A 114 8.89 15.08 -18.48
C SER A 114 10.07 14.40 -19.17
N ILE A 115 10.02 13.08 -19.38
CA ILE A 115 11.03 12.33 -20.13
C ILE A 115 11.09 12.80 -21.58
N LEU A 116 9.95 12.99 -22.25
CA LEU A 116 9.90 13.50 -23.63
C LEU A 116 10.47 14.92 -23.74
N LYS A 117 10.17 15.79 -22.76
CA LYS A 117 10.76 17.14 -22.70
C LYS A 117 12.28 17.08 -22.52
N LEU A 118 12.76 16.20 -21.64
CA LEU A 118 14.20 16.01 -21.43
C LEU A 118 14.88 15.46 -22.70
N ALA A 119 14.29 14.45 -23.34
CA ALA A 119 14.79 13.86 -24.58
C ALA A 119 14.85 14.90 -25.71
N ASN A 120 13.81 15.72 -25.88
CA ASN A 120 13.80 16.80 -26.87
C ASN A 120 14.79 17.93 -26.53
N ALA A 121 14.99 18.24 -25.26
CA ALA A 121 16.00 19.22 -24.83
C ALA A 121 17.44 18.72 -25.03
N LEU A 122 17.64 17.40 -25.02
CA LEU A 122 18.94 16.74 -25.21
C LEU A 122 19.21 16.35 -26.68
N GLN A 123 18.21 16.38 -27.57
CA GLN A 123 18.36 16.15 -29.02
C GLN A 123 19.46 16.98 -29.70
N PRO A 124 19.71 18.27 -29.37
CA PRO A 124 20.80 19.01 -30.00
C PRO A 124 22.20 18.68 -29.44
N ILE A 125 22.32 17.84 -28.41
CA ILE A 125 23.58 17.55 -27.70
C ILE A 125 24.09 16.12 -27.97
N ILE A 126 23.23 15.20 -28.43
CA ILE A 126 23.59 13.78 -28.61
C ILE A 126 23.28 13.35 -30.06
N PRO A 127 24.24 12.84 -30.85
CA PRO A 127 23.94 12.24 -32.13
C PRO A 127 23.12 10.97 -31.91
N THR A 128 21.85 11.03 -32.30
CA THR A 128 20.90 9.96 -32.60
C THR A 128 21.17 8.59 -31.95
N ILE A 129 20.82 8.43 -30.67
CA ILE A 129 20.48 7.10 -30.14
C ILE A 129 18.96 6.98 -30.21
N SER A 130 18.47 6.02 -31.00
CA SER A 130 17.05 5.71 -31.11
C SER A 130 16.49 5.25 -29.76
N PHE A 131 15.84 6.18 -29.04
CA PHE A 131 15.17 5.92 -27.75
C PHE A 131 13.89 5.06 -27.88
N LEU A 132 13.51 4.64 -29.09
CA LEU A 132 12.24 3.97 -29.38
C LEU A 132 12.17 2.50 -28.94
N ASN A 133 13.27 1.88 -28.48
CA ASN A 133 13.30 0.45 -28.14
C ASN A 133 13.29 0.13 -26.63
N LEU A 134 13.08 1.10 -25.74
CA LEU A 134 13.16 0.89 -24.29
C LEU A 134 11.81 0.64 -23.58
N PHE A 135 10.70 0.63 -24.33
CA PHE A 135 9.34 0.44 -23.77
C PHE A 135 8.43 -0.45 -24.63
N GLN A 136 9.00 -1.41 -25.37
CA GLN A 136 8.23 -2.54 -25.92
C GLN A 136 8.14 -3.67 -24.89
#